data_AF-A0A1C5LR46-F1
#
_entry.id   AF-A0A1C5LR46-F1
#
_cell.length_a   1.000
_cell.length_b   1.000
_cell.length_c   1.000
_cell.angle_alpha   90.00
_cell.angle_beta   90.00
_cell.angle_gamma   90.00
#
_symmetry.space_group_name_H-M   'P 1'
#
loop_
_entity.id
_entity.type
_entity.pdbx_description
1 polymer ?
#
loop_
_entity_poly.entity_id
_entity_poly.type
_entity_poly.pdbx_seq_one_letter_code
_entity_poly.pdbx_strand_id
1 'polypeptide(L)'
;MISDLGTEYEDEAKAILIEHNLRLVVYIAKKFDNTGVGVEDLISIGTIGLIKSINTFNPEKNIKLATYASRCIENEILMYLRRNNKTKMEVSIDEPLNVDWDGNELLLSDILGTDEDVIYRGIENEVERKLLMNAVSKLSNREKTIVRLRFGLGTPDGQEMTQKEVASFLGISQSYISRLEKKIMRQLKKEISLHI
;
A
#
# COMPACT_ATOMS: atom_id res chain seq x y z
N MET A 1 -1.84 17.74 45.93
CA MET A 1 -1.88 17.78 44.44
C MET A 1 -0.83 16.84 43.83
N ILE A 2 0.48 17.10 43.94
CA ILE A 2 1.50 16.12 43.50
C ILE A 2 1.67 14.97 44.52
N SER A 3 1.44 15.27 45.81
CA SER A 3 1.46 14.32 46.93
C SER A 3 0.42 13.21 46.84
N ASP A 4 -0.61 13.39 46.01
CA ASP A 4 -1.80 12.53 45.99
C ASP A 4 -1.75 11.56 44.78
N LEU A 5 -0.69 11.64 43.97
CA LEU A 5 -0.40 10.69 42.90
C LEU A 5 -0.06 9.31 43.55
N GLY A 6 -0.85 8.28 43.22
CA GLY A 6 -0.74 6.95 43.83
C GLY A 6 -1.65 6.71 45.03
N THR A 7 -2.63 7.58 45.28
CA THR A 7 -3.67 7.44 46.32
C THR A 7 -5.06 7.23 45.69
N GLU A 8 -6.10 7.06 46.50
CA GLU A 8 -7.49 6.92 46.02
C GLU A 8 -8.03 8.16 45.27
N TYR A 9 -7.38 9.33 45.43
CA TYR A 9 -7.73 10.60 44.75
C TYR A 9 -6.84 10.89 43.52
N GLU A 10 -6.14 9.88 43.00
CA GLU A 10 -5.17 10.06 41.91
C GLU A 10 -5.80 10.68 40.66
N ASP A 11 -7.02 10.28 40.29
CA ASP A 11 -7.68 10.78 39.07
C ASP A 11 -8.09 12.26 39.20
N GLU A 12 -8.58 12.68 40.36
CA GLU A 12 -8.89 14.09 40.65
C GLU A 12 -7.61 14.94 40.67
N ALA A 13 -6.56 14.43 41.31
CA ALA A 13 -5.26 15.11 41.35
C ALA A 13 -4.67 15.29 39.95
N LYS A 14 -4.77 14.27 39.09
CA LYS A 14 -4.34 14.36 37.68
C LYS A 14 -5.13 15.40 36.91
N ALA A 15 -6.46 15.42 37.03
CA ALA A 15 -7.30 16.40 36.33
C ALA A 15 -6.91 17.84 36.69
N ILE A 16 -6.75 18.13 37.99
CA ILE A 16 -6.33 19.46 38.47
C ILE A 16 -4.92 19.81 37.94
N LEU A 17 -3.98 18.86 37.97
CA LEU A 17 -2.63 19.08 37.45
C LEU A 17 -2.63 19.35 35.93
N ILE A 18 -3.49 18.69 35.16
CA ILE A 18 -3.63 18.93 33.72
C ILE A 18 -4.14 20.35 33.49
N GLU A 19 -5.27 20.71 34.08
CA GLU A 19 -5.91 22.03 33.90
C GLU A 19 -4.97 23.18 34.29
N HIS A 20 -4.28 23.05 35.42
CA HIS A 20 -3.37 24.08 35.92
C HIS A 20 -2.18 24.32 34.98
N ASN A 21 -1.74 23.29 34.24
CA ASN A 21 -0.55 23.35 33.39
C ASN A 21 -0.87 23.56 31.89
N LEU A 22 -2.12 23.79 31.50
CA LEU A 22 -2.49 24.03 30.09
C LEU A 22 -1.76 25.22 29.46
N ARG A 23 -1.45 26.28 30.23
CA ARG A 23 -0.69 27.44 29.73
C ARG A 23 0.72 27.06 29.25
N LEU A 24 1.32 26.04 29.85
CA LEU A 24 2.63 25.52 29.43
C LEU A 24 2.53 24.88 28.05
N VAL A 25 1.44 24.14 27.78
CA VAL A 25 1.17 23.52 26.48
C VAL A 25 1.06 24.58 25.40
N VAL A 26 0.25 25.63 25.65
CA VAL A 26 0.10 26.75 24.71
C VAL A 26 1.43 27.43 24.42
N TYR A 27 2.24 27.68 25.46
CA TYR A 27 3.56 28.28 25.30
C TYR A 27 4.51 27.43 24.45
N ILE A 28 4.52 26.11 24.65
CA ILE A 28 5.38 25.20 23.87
C ILE A 28 4.87 25.06 22.44
N ALA A 29 3.55 24.90 22.24
CA ALA A 29 2.94 24.78 20.92
C ALA A 29 3.26 25.98 20.01
N LYS A 30 3.28 27.21 20.56
CA LYS A 30 3.68 28.42 19.81
C LYS A 30 5.07 28.37 19.19
N LYS A 31 5.99 27.54 19.71
CA LYS A 31 7.33 27.37 19.09
C LYS A 31 7.27 26.62 17.75
N PHE A 32 6.16 25.94 17.47
CA PHE A 32 5.93 25.11 16.29
C PHE A 32 4.97 25.74 15.27
N ASP A 33 4.63 27.02 15.42
CA ASP A 33 3.66 27.73 14.56
C ASP A 33 4.05 27.71 13.07
N ASN A 34 5.35 27.76 12.78
CA ASN A 34 5.89 27.76 11.41
C ASN A 34 5.86 26.38 10.71
N THR A 35 5.20 25.36 11.28
CA THR A 35 5.18 24.00 10.73
C THR A 35 4.08 23.77 9.69
N GLY A 36 3.15 24.72 9.54
CA GLY A 36 1.98 24.63 8.66
C GLY A 36 0.81 23.84 9.25
N VAL A 37 0.90 23.46 10.53
CA VAL A 37 -0.17 22.82 11.31
C VAL A 37 -0.89 23.88 12.13
N GLY A 38 -2.21 23.80 12.23
CA GLY A 38 -2.99 24.74 13.04
C GLY A 38 -2.56 24.75 14.50
N VAL A 39 -2.49 25.94 15.11
CA VAL A 39 -2.07 26.10 16.52
C VAL A 39 -2.97 25.32 17.47
N GLU A 40 -4.26 25.23 17.18
CA GLU A 40 -5.24 24.46 17.97
C GLU A 40 -4.94 22.95 17.96
N ASP A 41 -4.52 22.41 16.81
CA ASP A 41 -4.10 21.01 16.70
C ASP A 41 -2.81 20.77 17.50
N LEU A 42 -1.83 21.67 17.38
CA LEU A 42 -0.58 21.60 18.14
C LEU A 42 -0.83 21.65 19.66
N ILE A 43 -1.79 22.47 20.11
CA ILE A 43 -2.22 22.52 21.51
C ILE A 43 -2.88 21.20 21.92
N SER A 44 -3.74 20.63 21.08
CA SER A 44 -4.43 19.37 21.37
C SER A 44 -3.42 18.22 21.49
N ILE A 45 -2.49 18.11 20.55
CA ILE A 45 -1.38 17.13 20.58
C ILE A 45 -0.48 17.35 21.79
N GLY A 46 -0.13 18.60 22.07
CA GLY A 46 0.68 18.94 23.24
C GLY A 46 -0.02 18.59 24.55
N THR A 47 -1.35 18.72 24.62
CA THR A 47 -2.15 18.31 25.79
C THR A 47 -2.07 16.81 26.02
N ILE A 48 -2.06 15.99 24.96
CA ILE A 48 -1.79 14.54 25.07
C ILE A 48 -0.41 14.29 25.69
N GLY A 49 0.61 15.04 25.26
CA GLY A 49 1.96 14.96 25.83
C GLY A 49 2.00 15.34 27.32
N LEU A 50 1.23 16.35 27.73
CA LEU A 50 1.09 16.75 29.13
C LEU A 50 0.42 15.64 29.97
N ILE A 51 -0.69 15.07 29.49
CA ILE A 51 -1.41 13.97 30.18
C ILE A 51 -0.47 12.78 30.39
N LYS A 52 0.25 12.37 29.34
CA LYS A 52 1.26 11.28 29.44
C LYS A 52 2.32 11.61 30.48
N SER A 53 2.83 12.84 30.49
CA SER A 53 3.86 13.25 31.43
C SER A 53 3.39 13.23 32.90
N ILE A 54 2.14 13.61 33.17
CA ILE A 54 1.57 13.58 34.52
C ILE A 54 1.37 12.13 34.96
N ASN A 55 0.89 11.26 34.07
CA ASN A 55 0.73 9.84 34.35
C ASN A 55 2.05 9.12 34.66
N THR A 56 3.18 9.57 34.10
CA THR A 56 4.49 8.92 34.29
C THR A 56 5.46 9.72 35.16
N PHE A 57 5.00 10.82 35.76
CA PHE A 57 5.86 11.68 36.57
C PHE A 57 6.22 10.98 37.89
N ASN A 58 7.52 10.96 38.21
CA ASN A 58 8.02 10.47 39.50
C ASN A 58 8.60 11.65 40.30
N PRO A 59 7.95 12.06 41.42
CA PRO A 59 8.44 13.13 42.29
C PRO A 59 9.81 12.86 42.95
N GLU A 60 10.19 11.59 43.15
CA GLU A 60 11.44 11.20 43.81
C GLU A 60 12.68 11.57 42.99
N LYS A 61 12.52 11.80 41.69
CA LYS A 61 13.63 12.13 40.77
C LYS A 61 14.16 13.57 40.92
N ASN A 62 13.66 14.33 41.89
CA ASN A 62 14.09 15.70 42.21
C ASN A 62 14.12 16.65 40.99
N ILE A 63 13.17 16.47 40.06
CA ILE A 63 12.96 17.34 38.91
C ILE A 63 11.59 17.99 39.00
N LYS A 64 11.48 19.26 38.58
CA LYS A 64 10.19 19.95 38.55
C LYS A 64 9.30 19.33 37.47
N LEU A 65 8.00 19.16 37.79
CA LEU A 65 6.99 18.63 36.86
C LEU A 65 7.00 19.40 35.53
N ALA A 66 7.05 20.73 35.57
CA ALA A 66 7.09 21.56 34.36
C ALA A 66 8.28 21.24 33.45
N THR A 67 9.46 20.94 34.03
CA THR A 67 10.66 20.57 33.26
C THR A 67 10.46 19.24 32.54
N TYR A 68 9.90 18.24 33.24
CA TYR A 68 9.60 16.92 32.66
C TYR A 68 8.49 17.01 31.61
N ALA A 69 7.37 17.63 31.97
CA ALA A 69 6.21 17.84 31.10
C ALA A 69 6.59 18.58 29.82
N SER A 70 7.45 19.61 29.90
CA SER A 70 7.92 20.34 28.72
C SER A 70 8.55 19.42 27.67
N ARG A 71 9.37 18.46 28.10
CA ARG A 71 10.02 17.50 27.20
C ARG A 71 9.03 16.51 26.59
N CYS A 72 8.03 16.07 27.36
CA CYS A 72 6.98 15.18 26.87
C CYS A 72 6.06 15.88 25.86
N ILE A 73 5.64 17.12 26.15
CA ILE A 73 4.82 17.94 25.24
C ILE A 73 5.56 18.16 23.91
N GLU A 74 6.81 18.59 23.98
CA GLU A 74 7.65 18.81 22.80
C GLU A 74 7.84 17.52 21.99
N ASN A 75 8.09 16.39 22.65
CA ASN A 75 8.25 15.11 21.98
C ASN A 75 6.98 14.66 21.27
N GLU A 76 5.80 14.83 21.88
CA GLU A 76 4.53 14.43 21.27
C GLU A 76 4.23 15.24 20.01
N ILE A 77 4.45 16.56 20.04
CA ILE A 77 4.31 17.44 18.88
C ILE A 77 5.29 17.02 17.77
N LEU A 78 6.56 16.78 18.11
CA LEU A 78 7.56 16.32 17.15
C LEU A 78 7.22 14.94 16.56
N MET A 79 6.65 14.03 17.34
CA MET A 79 6.19 12.73 16.85
C MET A 79 5.07 12.88 15.82
N TYR A 80 4.10 13.75 16.08
CA TYR A 80 3.05 14.07 15.12
C TYR A 80 3.62 14.65 13.82
N LEU A 81 4.49 15.67 13.92
CA LEU A 81 5.09 16.30 12.75
C LEU A 81 5.88 15.31 11.89
N ARG A 82 6.64 14.39 12.51
CA ARG A 82 7.36 13.33 11.79
C ARG A 82 6.43 12.35 11.07
N ARG A 83 5.26 12.06 11.66
CA ARG A 83 4.25 11.19 11.05
C ARG A 83 3.57 11.88 9.88
N ASN A 84 3.17 13.14 10.05
CA ASN A 84 2.48 13.93 9.03
C ASN A 84 3.40 14.39 7.88
N ASN A 85 4.72 14.39 8.08
CA ASN A 85 5.64 14.68 6.97
C ASN A 85 5.62 13.61 5.86
N LYS A 86 5.15 12.39 6.16
CA LYS A 86 5.03 11.32 5.15
C LYS A 86 3.88 11.55 4.17
N THR A 87 2.80 12.17 4.65
CA THR A 87 1.59 12.50 3.88
C THR A 87 1.69 13.88 3.22
N LYS A 88 2.75 14.66 3.52
CA LYS A 88 2.93 16.03 2.98
C LYS A 88 3.15 16.10 1.46
N MET A 89 3.46 14.98 0.81
CA MET A 89 3.57 14.87 -0.65
C MET A 89 2.28 14.34 -1.29
N GLU A 90 1.27 14.01 -0.50
CA GLU A 90 -0.03 13.61 -1.02
C GLU A 90 -0.77 14.87 -1.49
N VAL A 91 -1.26 14.83 -2.73
CA VAL A 91 -2.09 15.86 -3.34
C VAL A 91 -3.48 15.28 -3.52
N SER A 92 -4.51 16.10 -3.29
CA SER A 92 -5.89 15.64 -3.52
C SER A 92 -6.13 15.51 -5.02
N ILE A 93 -6.81 14.44 -5.40
CA ILE A 93 -7.24 14.24 -6.79
C ILE A 93 -8.27 15.32 -7.20
N ASP A 94 -9.02 15.82 -6.22
CA ASP A 94 -10.02 16.88 -6.39
C ASP A 94 -9.42 18.29 -6.29
N GLU A 95 -8.09 18.43 -6.19
CA GLU A 95 -7.45 19.75 -6.15
C GLU A 95 -7.33 20.32 -7.58
N PRO A 96 -7.69 21.59 -7.82
CA PRO A 96 -7.59 22.20 -9.13
C PRO A 96 -6.13 22.40 -9.53
N LEU A 97 -5.72 21.79 -10.65
CA LEU A 97 -4.42 21.98 -11.27
C LEU A 97 -4.33 23.35 -11.94
N ASN A 98 -5.42 23.80 -12.55
CA ASN A 98 -5.52 25.08 -13.22
C ASN A 98 -6.97 25.60 -13.19
N VAL A 99 -7.12 26.92 -13.29
CA VAL A 99 -8.42 27.58 -13.41
C VAL A 99 -8.36 28.45 -14.66
N ASP A 100 -9.28 28.25 -15.60
CA ASP A 100 -9.36 29.07 -16.79
C ASP A 100 -9.90 30.49 -16.47
N TRP A 101 -9.91 31.37 -17.46
CA TRP A 101 -10.41 32.75 -17.29
C TRP A 101 -11.93 32.81 -17.04
N ASP A 102 -12.68 31.75 -17.36
CA ASP A 102 -14.12 31.62 -17.16
C ASP A 102 -14.46 31.00 -15.79
N GLY A 103 -13.45 30.59 -15.03
CA GLY A 103 -13.58 30.01 -13.69
C GLY A 103 -13.80 28.50 -13.67
N ASN A 104 -13.61 27.80 -14.80
CA ASN A 104 -13.66 26.34 -14.81
C ASN A 104 -12.34 25.77 -14.27
N GLU A 105 -12.48 24.85 -13.33
CA GLU A 105 -11.37 24.17 -12.68
C GLU A 105 -11.01 22.89 -13.45
N LEU A 106 -9.73 22.73 -13.79
CA LEU A 106 -9.18 21.47 -14.29
C LEU A 106 -8.63 20.68 -13.10
N LEU A 107 -9.27 19.59 -12.73
CA LEU A 107 -8.86 18.76 -11.59
C LEU A 107 -7.80 17.74 -12.01
N LEU A 108 -7.04 17.24 -11.03
CA LEU A 108 -6.10 16.14 -11.27
C LEU A 108 -6.85 14.88 -11.72
N SER A 109 -8.07 14.62 -11.21
CA SER A 109 -8.95 13.53 -11.66
C SER A 109 -9.20 13.54 -13.16
N ASP A 110 -9.32 14.71 -13.76
CA ASP A 110 -9.72 14.86 -15.16
C ASP A 110 -8.59 14.45 -16.10
N ILE A 111 -7.35 14.54 -15.62
CA ILE A 111 -6.14 14.15 -16.34
C ILE A 111 -5.78 12.69 -16.05
N LEU A 112 -6.10 12.18 -14.87
CA LEU A 112 -5.88 10.80 -14.48
C LEU A 112 -6.84 9.85 -15.25
N GLY A 113 -6.48 9.56 -16.50
CA GLY A 113 -7.13 8.53 -17.31
C GLY A 113 -6.79 7.11 -16.84
N THR A 114 -7.55 6.15 -17.36
CA THR A 114 -7.16 4.72 -17.32
C THR A 114 -6.07 4.47 -18.36
N ASP A 115 -5.15 3.54 -18.12
CA ASP A 115 -4.13 3.16 -19.12
C ASP A 115 -4.78 2.96 -20.50
N GLU A 116 -4.22 3.55 -21.56
CA GLU A 116 -4.76 3.47 -22.93
C GLU A 116 -5.05 2.01 -23.36
N ASP A 117 -4.27 1.07 -22.82
CA ASP A 117 -4.31 -0.34 -23.19
C ASP A 117 -5.46 -1.16 -22.59
N VAL A 118 -6.31 -0.63 -21.71
CA VAL A 118 -7.34 -1.46 -21.06
C VAL A 118 -8.34 -2.04 -22.08
N ILE A 119 -8.70 -1.26 -23.11
CA ILE A 119 -9.61 -1.72 -24.18
C ILE A 119 -8.88 -2.61 -25.19
N TYR A 120 -7.67 -2.23 -25.59
CA TYR A 120 -6.88 -2.97 -26.57
C TYR A 120 -6.43 -4.33 -26.06
N ARG A 121 -6.09 -4.46 -24.76
CA ARG A 121 -5.70 -5.73 -24.13
C ARG A 121 -6.72 -6.84 -24.33
N GLY A 122 -8.03 -6.54 -24.27
CA GLY A 122 -9.07 -7.54 -24.47
C GLY A 122 -9.09 -8.09 -25.89
N ILE A 123 -8.97 -7.19 -26.87
CA ILE A 123 -8.98 -7.52 -28.30
C ILE A 123 -7.70 -8.26 -28.69
N GLU A 124 -6.54 -7.79 -28.24
CA GLU A 124 -5.24 -8.45 -28.48
C GLU A 124 -5.22 -9.87 -27.93
N ASN A 125 -5.67 -10.07 -26.69
CA ASN A 125 -5.76 -11.41 -26.09
C ASN A 125 -6.66 -12.36 -26.89
N GLU A 126 -7.79 -11.88 -27.42
CA GLU A 126 -8.67 -12.71 -28.23
C GLU A 126 -8.03 -13.10 -29.57
N VAL A 127 -7.34 -12.16 -30.22
CA VAL A 127 -6.59 -12.39 -31.46
C VAL A 127 -5.47 -13.39 -31.23
N GLU A 128 -4.64 -13.20 -30.20
CA GLU A 128 -3.55 -14.10 -29.83
C GLU A 128 -4.07 -15.50 -29.50
N ARG A 129 -5.16 -15.61 -28.73
CA ARG A 129 -5.78 -16.91 -28.41
C ARG A 129 -6.22 -17.63 -29.68
N LYS A 130 -6.82 -16.91 -30.64
CA LYS A 130 -7.26 -17.49 -31.92
C LYS A 130 -6.07 -17.97 -32.75
N LEU A 131 -4.99 -17.19 -32.82
CA LEU A 131 -3.75 -17.58 -33.51
C LEU A 131 -3.14 -18.84 -32.87
N LEU A 132 -3.05 -18.90 -31.54
CA LEU A 132 -2.55 -20.05 -30.81
C LEU A 132 -3.40 -21.30 -31.06
N MET A 133 -4.73 -21.19 -30.97
CA MET A 133 -5.63 -22.33 -31.19
C MET A 133 -5.57 -22.85 -32.63
N ASN A 134 -5.43 -21.94 -33.61
CA ASN A 134 -5.20 -22.32 -35.00
C ASN A 134 -3.85 -23.06 -35.18
N ALA A 135 -2.77 -22.60 -34.56
CA ALA A 135 -1.48 -23.29 -34.59
C ALA A 135 -1.56 -24.68 -33.91
N VAL A 136 -2.23 -24.78 -32.76
CA VAL A 136 -2.46 -26.05 -32.06
C VAL A 136 -3.30 -27.01 -32.90
N SER A 137 -4.27 -26.51 -33.69
CA SER A 137 -5.10 -27.33 -34.58
C SER A 137 -4.28 -28.12 -35.61
N LYS A 138 -3.11 -27.60 -36.03
CA LYS A 138 -2.20 -28.22 -36.99
C LYS A 138 -1.27 -29.28 -36.39
N LEU A 139 -1.23 -29.41 -35.06
CA LEU A 139 -0.48 -30.45 -34.37
C LEU A 139 -1.16 -31.82 -34.53
N SER A 140 -0.38 -32.89 -34.45
CA SER A 140 -0.95 -34.25 -34.38
C SER A 140 -1.75 -34.45 -33.09
N ASN A 141 -2.66 -35.43 -33.08
CA ASN A 141 -3.49 -35.72 -31.89
C ASN A 141 -2.64 -35.97 -30.63
N ARG A 142 -1.50 -36.64 -30.78
CA ARG A 142 -0.57 -36.89 -29.67
C ARG A 142 0.09 -35.61 -29.16
N GLU A 143 0.51 -34.73 -30.08
CA GLU A 143 1.10 -33.44 -29.73
C GLU A 143 0.06 -32.50 -29.08
N LYS A 144 -1.18 -32.47 -29.58
CA LYS A 144 -2.31 -31.75 -28.96
C LYS A 144 -2.54 -32.19 -27.52
N THR A 145 -2.58 -33.50 -27.26
CA THR A 145 -2.74 -34.03 -25.90
C THR A 145 -1.60 -33.60 -25.00
N ILE A 146 -0.34 -33.64 -25.47
CA ILE A 146 0.81 -33.19 -24.69
C ILE A 146 0.69 -31.69 -24.35
N VAL A 147 0.34 -30.84 -25.32
CA VAL A 147 0.19 -29.39 -25.09
C VAL A 147 -0.96 -29.12 -24.12
N ARG A 148 -2.11 -29.78 -24.29
CA ARG A 148 -3.26 -29.63 -23.38
C ARG A 148 -2.89 -29.98 -21.94
N LEU A 149 -2.17 -31.07 -21.72
CA LEU A 149 -1.77 -31.48 -20.38
C LEU A 149 -0.66 -30.60 -19.81
N ARG A 150 0.34 -30.20 -20.61
CA ARG A 150 1.48 -29.39 -20.14
C ARG A 150 1.11 -27.95 -19.80
N PHE A 151 0.16 -27.36 -20.53
CA PHE A 151 -0.17 -25.93 -20.47
C PHE A 151 -1.65 -25.65 -20.15
N GLY A 152 -2.42 -26.68 -19.76
CA GLY A 152 -3.83 -26.52 -19.39
C GLY A 152 -4.75 -26.01 -20.52
N LEU A 153 -4.33 -26.11 -21.80
CA LEU A 153 -5.08 -25.51 -22.90
C LEU A 153 -6.43 -26.21 -23.13
N GLY A 154 -7.53 -25.52 -22.85
CA GLY A 154 -8.89 -26.02 -23.08
C GLY A 154 -9.41 -26.97 -21.99
N THR A 155 -8.77 -26.99 -20.82
CA THR A 155 -9.38 -27.57 -19.60
C THR A 155 -10.19 -26.48 -18.87
N PRO A 156 -11.39 -26.77 -18.34
CA PRO A 156 -12.18 -25.79 -17.58
C PRO A 156 -11.41 -25.17 -16.41
N ASP A 157 -10.52 -25.97 -15.79
CA ASP A 157 -9.78 -25.59 -14.59
C ASP A 157 -8.35 -25.07 -14.91
N GLY A 158 -7.95 -25.04 -16.18
CA GLY A 158 -6.62 -24.58 -16.61
C GLY A 158 -5.45 -25.39 -16.06
N GLN A 159 -5.69 -26.60 -15.55
CA GLN A 159 -4.68 -27.35 -14.80
C GLN A 159 -3.52 -27.84 -15.69
N GLU A 160 -2.31 -27.49 -15.28
CA GLU A 160 -1.06 -27.91 -15.90
C GLU A 160 -0.48 -29.16 -15.23
N MET A 161 0.24 -29.95 -16.01
CA MET A 161 1.01 -31.11 -15.55
C MET A 161 2.48 -30.93 -15.89
N THR A 162 3.37 -31.35 -15.01
CA THR A 162 4.82 -31.39 -15.26
C THR A 162 5.18 -32.42 -16.36
N GLN A 163 6.35 -32.28 -16.98
CA GLN A 163 6.83 -33.26 -17.96
C GLN A 163 6.88 -34.69 -17.40
N LYS A 164 7.19 -34.83 -16.10
CA LYS A 164 7.24 -36.12 -15.40
C LYS A 164 5.84 -36.72 -15.26
N GLU A 165 4.86 -35.93 -14.87
CA GLU A 165 3.47 -36.37 -14.74
C GLU A 165 2.86 -36.74 -16.09
N VAL A 166 3.09 -35.92 -17.13
CA VAL A 166 2.64 -36.24 -18.50
C VAL A 166 3.31 -37.51 -19.02
N ALA A 167 4.60 -37.71 -18.72
CA ALA A 167 5.34 -38.91 -19.09
C ALA A 167 4.75 -40.17 -18.42
N SER A 168 4.49 -40.10 -17.10
CA SER A 168 3.81 -41.16 -16.35
C SER A 168 2.42 -41.45 -16.91
N PHE A 169 1.64 -40.41 -17.23
CA PHE A 169 0.29 -40.55 -17.79
C PHE A 169 0.28 -41.19 -19.18
N LEU A 170 1.23 -40.84 -20.05
CA LEU A 170 1.32 -41.36 -21.42
C LEU A 170 2.16 -42.64 -21.55
N GLY A 171 2.68 -43.18 -20.44
CA GLY A 171 3.49 -44.40 -20.43
C GLY A 171 4.80 -44.29 -21.21
N ILE A 172 5.43 -43.11 -21.23
CA ILE A 172 6.69 -42.83 -21.96
C ILE A 172 7.70 -42.12 -21.06
N SER A 173 8.96 -42.03 -21.51
CA SER A 173 9.99 -41.39 -20.70
C SER A 173 9.85 -39.86 -20.67
N GLN A 174 10.18 -39.25 -19.52
CA GLN A 174 10.19 -37.78 -19.38
C GLN A 174 11.14 -37.11 -20.38
N SER A 175 12.30 -37.72 -20.66
CA SER A 175 13.22 -37.23 -21.70
C SER A 175 12.59 -37.23 -23.10
N TYR A 176 11.73 -38.20 -23.41
CA TYR A 176 11.00 -38.21 -24.66
C TYR A 176 9.92 -37.12 -24.72
N ILE A 177 9.19 -36.88 -23.63
CA ILE A 177 8.28 -35.71 -23.51
C ILE A 177 9.04 -34.40 -23.73
N SER A 178 10.18 -34.22 -23.08
CA SER A 178 11.00 -33.00 -23.21
C SER A 178 11.41 -32.73 -24.66
N ARG A 179 11.79 -33.78 -25.40
CA ARG A 179 12.12 -33.68 -26.83
C ARG A 179 10.89 -33.32 -27.69
N LEU A 180 9.75 -33.95 -27.43
CA LEU A 180 8.50 -33.64 -28.13
C LEU A 180 8.03 -32.21 -27.84
N GLU A 181 8.07 -31.76 -26.59
CA GLU A 181 7.69 -30.40 -26.19
C GLU A 181 8.54 -29.36 -26.94
N LYS A 182 9.87 -29.52 -26.99
CA LYS A 182 10.75 -28.64 -27.78
C LYS A 182 10.39 -28.62 -29.27
N LYS A 183 10.06 -29.78 -29.85
CA LYS A 183 9.63 -29.87 -31.26
C LYS A 183 8.30 -29.13 -31.48
N ILE A 184 7.33 -29.35 -30.59
CA ILE A 184 6.02 -28.72 -30.65
C ILE A 184 6.14 -27.20 -30.51
N MET A 185 6.93 -26.69 -29.55
CA MET A 185 7.13 -25.25 -29.38
C MET A 185 7.74 -24.58 -30.60
N ARG A 186 8.69 -25.25 -31.28
CA ARG A 186 9.25 -24.74 -32.54
C ARG A 186 8.20 -24.70 -33.65
N GLN A 187 7.34 -25.71 -33.74
CA GLN A 187 6.26 -25.75 -34.71
C GLN A 187 5.22 -24.66 -34.43
N LEU A 188 4.76 -24.53 -33.19
CA LEU A 188 3.82 -23.47 -32.78
C LEU A 188 4.38 -22.07 -33.08
N LYS A 189 5.65 -21.82 -32.73
CA LYS A 189 6.32 -20.55 -33.04
C LYS A 189 6.32 -20.26 -34.55
N LYS A 190 6.66 -21.25 -35.37
CA LYS A 190 6.67 -21.13 -36.82
C LYS A 190 5.27 -20.83 -37.38
N GLU A 191 4.27 -21.56 -36.91
CA GLU A 191 2.88 -21.38 -37.34
C GLU A 191 2.32 -20.00 -36.96
N ILE A 192 2.61 -19.53 -35.74
CA ILE A 192 2.18 -18.20 -35.29
C ILE A 192 2.88 -17.10 -36.09
N SER A 193 4.19 -17.23 -36.35
CA SER A 193 4.95 -16.25 -37.14
C SER A 193 4.56 -16.16 -38.62
N LEU A 194 3.77 -17.12 -39.14
CA LEU A 194 3.23 -17.05 -40.50
C LEU A 194 1.95 -16.21 -40.60
N HIS A 195 1.39 -15.83 -39.45
CA HIS A 195 0.11 -15.12 -39.33
C HIS A 195 0.23 -13.75 -38.63
N ILE A 196 1.46 -13.33 -38.35
CA ILE A 196 1.86 -11.99 -37.92
C ILE A 196 2.62 -11.37 -39.09
#